data_AF-A0A7S0RW46-F1
#
_entry.id   AF-A0A7S0RW46-F1
#
_cell.length_a   1.000
_cell.length_b   1.000
_cell.length_c   1.000
_cell.angle_alpha   90.00
_cell.angle_beta   90.00
_cell.angle_gamma   90.00
#
_symmetry.space_group_name_H-M   'P 1'
#
loop_
_entity.id
_entity.type
_entity.pdbx_description
1 polymer ?
#
loop_
_entity_poly.entity_id
_entity_poly.type
_entity_poly.pdbx_seq_one_letter_code
_entity_poly.pdbx_strand_id
1 'polypeptide(L)'
;NILFARELALRLAKAKANVVAYSLHPGCIVTDLQRSLSSIENFAVTRVMALFFKSVPQGAATQLVAATAPAGWAPSGEYLADCNICGSSAHAHNAELGTGLWALSEKLTGVKGAI
;
A
#
# COMPACT_ATOMS: atom_id res chain seq x y z
N ASN A 1 1.99 -5.59 -3.42
CA ASN A 1 1.59 -4.88 -2.18
C ASN A 1 0.09 -4.94 -1.90
N ILE A 2 -0.79 -4.42 -2.76
CA ILE A 2 -2.26 -4.45 -2.49
C ILE A 2 -2.77 -5.88 -2.27
N LEU A 3 -2.42 -6.82 -3.16
CA LEU A 3 -2.73 -8.24 -3.02
C LEU A 3 -2.27 -8.84 -1.68
N PHE A 4 -1.07 -8.47 -1.22
CA PHE A 4 -0.51 -8.95 0.04
C PHE A 4 -1.33 -8.45 1.25
N ALA A 5 -1.66 -7.15 1.29
CA ALA A 5 -2.45 -6.58 2.39
C ALA A 5 -3.86 -7.19 2.45
N ARG A 6 -4.48 -7.41 1.28
CA ARG A 6 -5.81 -8.04 1.19
C ARG A 6 -5.79 -9.49 1.65
N GLU A 7 -4.82 -10.28 1.20
CA GLU A 7 -4.66 -11.67 1.64
C GLU A 7 -4.31 -11.77 3.13
N LEU A 8 -3.47 -10.87 3.64
CA LEU A 8 -3.16 -10.75 5.07
C LEU A 8 -4.44 -10.47 5.87
N ALA A 9 -5.28 -9.54 5.42
CA ALA A 9 -6.56 -9.23 6.06
C ALA A 9 -7.49 -10.45 6.15
N LEU A 10 -7.60 -11.23 5.07
CA LEU A 10 -8.41 -12.46 5.05
C LEU A 10 -7.89 -13.50 6.07
N ARG A 11 -6.57 -13.67 6.15
CA ARG A 11 -5.93 -14.60 7.09
C ARG A 11 -6.11 -14.17 8.55
N LEU A 12 -5.89 -12.89 8.85
CA LEU A 12 -6.10 -12.33 10.19
C LEU A 12 -7.55 -12.47 10.64
N ALA A 13 -8.51 -12.24 9.74
CA ALA A 13 -9.93 -12.46 10.02
C ALA A 13 -10.23 -13.93 10.33
N LYS A 14 -9.67 -14.88 9.55
CA LYS A 14 -9.82 -16.32 9.78
C LYS A 14 -9.22 -16.75 11.14
N ALA A 15 -8.08 -16.18 11.51
CA ALA A 15 -7.43 -16.39 12.80
C ALA A 15 -8.11 -15.65 13.97
N LYS A 16 -9.13 -14.83 13.71
CA LYS A 16 -9.80 -13.95 14.69
C LYS A 16 -8.81 -13.04 15.41
N ALA A 17 -7.75 -12.61 14.71
CA ALA A 17 -6.77 -11.69 15.24
C ALA A 17 -7.36 -10.28 15.33
N ASN A 18 -7.05 -9.56 16.41
CA ASN A 18 -7.42 -8.15 16.57
C ASN A 18 -6.39 -7.23 15.87
N VAL A 19 -6.16 -7.46 14.58
CA VAL A 19 -5.20 -6.72 13.75
C VAL A 19 -5.85 -6.46 12.40
N VAL A 20 -5.69 -5.24 11.88
CA VAL A 20 -6.13 -4.85 10.53
C VAL A 20 -4.92 -4.67 9.62
N ALA A 21 -5.11 -4.90 8.33
CA ALA A 21 -4.09 -4.71 7.31
C ALA A 21 -4.63 -3.80 6.22
N TYR A 22 -3.87 -2.78 5.86
CA TYR A 22 -4.22 -1.86 4.77
C TYR A 22 -3.07 -1.78 3.76
N SER A 23 -3.41 -1.46 2.52
CA SER A 23 -2.44 -0.97 1.55
C SER A 23 -2.73 0.50 1.26
N LEU A 24 -1.72 1.28 0.88
CA LEU A 24 -1.94 2.70 0.63
C LEU A 24 -1.00 3.28 -0.42
N HIS A 25 -1.39 4.42 -0.95
CA HIS A 25 -0.56 5.26 -1.79
C HIS A 25 -0.38 6.63 -1.14
N PRO A 26 0.87 7.09 -0.95
CA PRO A 26 1.15 8.34 -0.26
C PRO A 26 0.87 9.57 -1.15
N GLY A 27 0.67 9.35 -2.45
CA GLY A 27 0.65 10.39 -3.49
C GLY A 27 2.02 10.52 -4.14
N CYS A 28 2.13 11.38 -5.14
CA CYS A 28 3.43 11.71 -5.71
C CYS A 28 4.16 12.64 -4.74
N ILE A 29 5.36 12.28 -4.29
CA ILE A 29 6.20 13.11 -3.40
C ILE A 29 7.61 13.12 -3.99
N VAL A 30 8.28 14.27 -3.95
CA VAL A 30 9.71 14.34 -4.29
C VAL A 30 10.49 13.72 -3.13
N THR A 31 11.07 12.55 -3.39
CA THR A 31 11.89 11.81 -2.43
C THR A 31 13.14 11.32 -3.14
N ASP A 32 14.06 10.69 -2.41
CA ASP A 32 15.26 10.10 -3.02
C ASP A 32 14.98 8.93 -3.97
N LEU A 33 13.72 8.52 -4.18
CA LEU A 33 13.37 7.48 -5.15
C LEU A 33 13.84 7.82 -6.58
N GLN A 34 13.89 9.10 -6.94
CA GLN A 34 14.34 9.57 -8.25
C GLN A 34 15.87 9.74 -8.37
N ARG A 35 16.65 9.42 -7.34
CA ARG A 35 18.10 9.68 -7.31
C ARG A 35 18.91 8.98 -8.40
N SER A 36 18.38 7.87 -8.93
CA SER A 36 19.03 7.08 -9.99
C SER A 36 18.60 7.48 -11.40
N LEU A 37 17.68 8.44 -11.54
CA LEU A 37 17.32 9.00 -12.85
C LEU A 37 18.46 9.86 -13.39
N SER A 38 18.64 9.84 -14.71
CA SER A 38 19.54 10.79 -15.37
C SER A 38 19.08 12.24 -15.13
N SER A 39 19.96 13.22 -15.28
CA SER A 39 19.62 14.62 -15.01
C SER A 39 18.44 15.14 -15.84
N ILE A 40 18.27 14.63 -17.07
CA ILE A 40 17.15 15.01 -17.95
C ILE A 40 15.84 14.40 -17.45
N GLU A 41 15.84 13.12 -17.08
CA GLU A 41 14.67 12.44 -16.52
C GLU A 41 14.27 13.03 -15.17
N ASN A 42 15.25 13.33 -14.31
CA ASN A 42 15.02 13.97 -13.03
C ASN A 42 14.44 15.37 -13.21
N PHE A 43 14.96 16.16 -14.16
CA PHE A 43 14.39 17.47 -14.50
C PHE A 43 12.95 17.36 -15.01
N ALA A 44 12.67 16.41 -15.92
CA ALA A 44 11.32 16.18 -16.43
C ALA A 44 10.36 15.79 -15.30
N VAL A 45 10.74 14.83 -14.45
CA VAL A 45 9.92 14.37 -13.32
C VAL A 45 9.69 15.49 -12.32
N THR A 46 10.74 16.21 -11.90
CA THR A 46 10.63 17.24 -10.85
C THR A 46 9.94 18.53 -11.30
N ARG A 47 10.03 18.90 -12.58
CA ARG A 47 9.45 20.15 -13.10
C ARG A 47 8.10 19.96 -13.79
N VAL A 48 7.93 18.91 -14.58
CA VAL A 48 6.67 18.68 -15.33
C VAL A 48 5.59 18.10 -14.42
N MET A 49 5.97 17.25 -13.46
CA MET A 49 5.03 16.68 -12.49
C MET A 49 4.96 17.49 -11.18
N ALA A 50 5.57 18.68 -11.15
CA ALA A 50 5.62 19.57 -9.99
C ALA A 50 4.24 19.86 -9.37
N LEU A 51 3.24 20.05 -10.23
CA LEU A 51 1.86 20.34 -9.84
C LEU A 51 1.14 19.16 -9.18
N PHE A 52 1.67 17.95 -9.32
CA PHE A 52 1.13 16.74 -8.71
C PHE A 52 1.89 16.31 -7.45
N PHE A 53 2.99 16.99 -7.10
CA PHE A 53 3.74 16.63 -5.91
C PHE A 53 3.12 17.19 -4.64
N LYS A 54 2.92 16.28 -3.70
CA LYS A 54 2.64 16.58 -2.32
C LYS A 54 3.91 16.95 -1.58
N SER A 55 3.77 17.78 -0.56
CA SER A 55 4.77 17.93 0.49
C SER A 55 4.96 16.62 1.26
N VAL A 56 6.12 16.46 1.92
CA VAL A 56 6.39 15.28 2.76
C VAL A 56 5.31 15.04 3.82
N PRO A 57 4.83 16.06 4.58
CA PRO A 57 3.74 15.86 5.54
C PRO A 57 2.43 15.39 4.89
N GLN A 58 2.03 15.95 3.75
CA GLN A 58 0.85 15.50 2.99
C GLN A 58 1.03 14.06 2.49
N GLY A 59 2.26 13.66 2.17
CA GLY A 59 2.62 12.32 1.78
C GLY A 59 2.48 11.28 2.90
N ALA A 60 2.89 11.65 4.11
CA ALA A 60 2.80 10.79 5.30
C ALA A 60 1.37 10.69 5.85
N ALA A 61 0.48 11.63 5.51
CA ALA A 61 -0.85 11.74 6.10
C ALA A 61 -1.70 10.46 5.98
N THR A 62 -1.70 9.78 4.82
CA THR A 62 -2.47 8.53 4.65
C THR A 62 -1.96 7.41 5.57
N GLN A 63 -0.64 7.33 5.81
CA GLN A 63 -0.06 6.36 6.72
C GLN A 63 -0.46 6.64 8.18
N LEU A 64 -0.45 7.91 8.58
CA LEU A 64 -0.89 8.32 9.91
C LEU A 64 -2.37 7.98 10.12
N VAL A 65 -3.24 8.26 9.14
CA VAL A 65 -4.65 7.87 9.21
C VAL A 65 -4.80 6.35 9.34
N ALA A 66 -4.10 5.57 8.51
CA ALA A 66 -4.17 4.12 8.58
C ALA A 66 -3.73 3.54 9.94
N ALA A 67 -2.75 4.18 10.60
CA ALA A 67 -2.18 3.72 11.86
C ALA A 67 -2.91 4.23 13.12
N THR A 68 -3.58 5.39 13.03
CA THR A 68 -4.09 6.11 14.21
C THR A 68 -5.60 6.37 14.18
N ALA A 69 -6.29 6.11 13.07
CA ALA A 69 -7.73 6.25 13.01
C ALA A 69 -8.41 5.32 14.04
N PRO A 70 -9.59 5.72 14.57
CA PRO A 70 -10.35 4.87 15.48
C PRO A 70 -10.58 3.48 14.90
N ALA A 71 -10.59 2.45 15.77
CA ALA A 71 -10.88 1.09 15.36
C ALA A 71 -12.21 1.02 14.58
N GLY A 72 -12.19 0.34 13.44
CA GLY A 72 -13.36 0.22 12.55
C GLY A 72 -13.57 1.38 11.58
N TRP A 73 -12.66 2.37 11.51
CA TRP A 73 -12.74 3.47 10.54
C TRP A 73 -12.84 2.99 9.08
N ALA A 74 -12.10 1.93 8.73
CA ALA A 74 -12.17 1.28 7.42
C ALA A 74 -12.13 -0.24 7.54
N PRO A 75 -12.82 -1.00 6.67
CA PRO A 75 -12.70 -2.44 6.61
C PRO A 75 -11.25 -2.89 6.34
N SER A 76 -10.79 -3.94 7.04
CA SER A 76 -9.46 -4.51 6.79
C SER A 76 -9.33 -5.02 5.35
N GLY A 77 -8.16 -4.86 4.74
CA GLY A 77 -7.86 -5.24 3.36
C GLY A 77 -8.14 -4.15 2.33
N GLU A 78 -8.62 -2.98 2.76
CA GLU A 78 -8.85 -1.84 1.87
C GLU A 78 -7.57 -1.14 1.41
N TYR A 79 -7.70 -0.46 0.28
CA TYR A 79 -6.67 0.41 -0.28
C TYR A 79 -6.98 1.87 0.06
N LEU A 80 -5.98 2.58 0.58
CA LEU A 80 -6.13 3.95 1.04
C LEU A 80 -5.33 4.92 0.16
N ALA A 81 -5.93 6.04 -0.19
CA ALA A 81 -5.25 7.15 -0.84
C ALA A 81 -5.86 8.45 -0.35
N ASP A 82 -5.04 9.50 -0.24
CA ASP A 82 -5.49 10.83 0.21
C ASP A 82 -6.33 10.78 1.50
N CYS A 83 -5.88 10.01 2.50
CA CYS A 83 -6.57 9.82 3.78
C CYS A 83 -7.99 9.20 3.69
N ASN A 84 -8.35 8.58 2.57
CA ASN A 84 -9.66 7.98 2.32
C ASN A 84 -9.55 6.53 1.83
N ILE A 85 -10.65 5.78 1.90
CA ILE A 85 -10.81 4.51 1.17
C ILE A 85 -10.89 4.84 -0.31
N CYS A 86 -10.06 4.18 -1.12
CA CYS A 86 -9.98 4.41 -2.56
C CYS A 86 -10.17 3.09 -3.32
N GLY A 87 -10.76 3.18 -4.52
CA GLY A 87 -10.85 2.05 -5.43
C GLY A 87 -9.47 1.55 -5.85
N SER A 88 -9.35 0.24 -6.02
CA SER A 88 -8.16 -0.41 -6.57
C SER A 88 -8.51 -1.20 -7.84
N SER A 89 -7.49 -1.65 -8.57
CA SER A 89 -7.72 -2.40 -9.83
C SER A 89 -8.48 -3.71 -9.59
N ALA A 90 -9.22 -4.21 -10.60
CA ALA A 90 -9.92 -5.51 -10.50
C ALA A 90 -8.99 -6.67 -10.10
N HIS A 91 -7.75 -6.68 -10.58
CA HIS A 91 -6.74 -7.69 -10.22
C HIS A 91 -6.45 -7.73 -8.72
N ALA A 92 -6.51 -6.59 -8.04
CA ALA A 92 -6.26 -6.50 -6.60
C ALA A 92 -7.36 -7.18 -5.76
N HIS A 93 -8.52 -7.43 -6.35
CA HIS A 93 -9.64 -8.14 -5.72
C HIS A 93 -9.70 -9.63 -6.10
N ASN A 94 -8.80 -10.13 -6.96
CA ASN A 94 -8.76 -11.52 -7.35
C ASN A 94 -8.14 -12.39 -6.23
N ALA A 95 -8.95 -13.29 -5.67
CA ALA A 95 -8.56 -14.15 -4.55
C ALA A 95 -7.49 -15.19 -4.93
N GLU A 96 -7.51 -15.69 -6.16
CA GLU A 96 -6.54 -16.67 -6.67
C GLU A 96 -5.16 -16.03 -6.79
N LEU A 97 -5.09 -14.78 -7.29
CA LEU A 97 -3.85 -14.02 -7.33
C LEU A 97 -3.31 -13.72 -5.93
N GLY A 98 -4.18 -13.39 -4.97
CA GLY A 98 -3.80 -13.18 -3.57
C GLY A 98 -3.18 -14.44 -2.94
N THR A 99 -3.88 -15.56 -3.07
CA THR A 99 -3.43 -16.87 -2.55
C THR A 99 -2.13 -17.32 -3.23
N GLY A 100 -2.04 -17.20 -4.55
CA GLY A 100 -0.87 -17.58 -5.33
C GLY A 100 0.36 -16.72 -4.99
N LEU A 101 0.17 -15.39 -4.86
CA LEU A 101 1.23 -14.49 -4.44
C LEU A 101 1.75 -14.85 -3.05
N TRP A 102 0.87 -15.15 -2.09
CA TRP A 102 1.27 -15.54 -0.74
C TRP A 102 2.11 -16.81 -0.75
N ALA A 103 1.62 -17.87 -1.38
CA ALA A 103 2.32 -19.15 -1.46
C ALA A 103 3.70 -19.01 -2.11
N LEU A 104 3.79 -18.23 -3.20
CA LEU A 104 5.07 -17.93 -3.84
C LEU A 104 6.00 -17.13 -2.93
N SER A 105 5.47 -16.13 -2.21
CA SER A 105 6.25 -15.31 -1.29
C SER A 105 6.84 -16.13 -0.14
N GLU A 106 6.07 -17.05 0.45
CA GLU A 106 6.59 -17.97 1.47
C GLU A 106 7.71 -18.86 0.93
N LYS A 107 7.54 -19.39 -0.30
CA LYS A 107 8.56 -20.22 -0.95
C LYS A 107 9.85 -19.44 -1.18
N LEU A 108 9.75 -18.21 -1.67
CA LEU A 108 10.91 -17.38 -2.02
C LEU A 108 11.63 -16.85 -0.79
N THR A 109 10.92 -16.57 0.30
CA THR A 109 11.50 -16.02 1.54
C THR A 109 11.89 -17.09 2.56
N GLY A 110 11.37 -18.31 2.44
CA GLY A 110 11.51 -19.37 3.45
C GLY A 110 10.71 -19.10 4.73
N VAL A 111 9.94 -18.01 4.79
CA VAL A 111 9.11 -17.65 5.94
C VAL A 111 7.71 -18.18 5.72
N LYS A 112 7.19 -18.95 6.68
CA LYS A 112 5.77 -19.33 6.71
C LYS A 112 4.97 -18.28 7.44
N GLY A 113 3.86 -17.85 6.85
CA GLY A 113 2.91 -16.95 7.47
C GLY A 113 2.24 -17.64 8.65
N ALA A 114 2.79 -17.46 9.86
CA ALA A 114 2.21 -17.96 11.10
C ALA A 114 1.07 -17.04 11.52
N ILE A 115 -0.10 -17.22 10.91
CA ILE A 115 -1.35 -16.54 11.27
C ILE A 115 -2.46 -17.58 11.32
#